data_AF-A0A1F9A4B2-F1
#
_entry.id   AF-A0A1F9A4B2-F1
#
_cell.length_a   1.000
_cell.length_b   1.000
_cell.length_c   1.000
_cell.angle_alpha   90.00
_cell.angle_beta   90.00
_cell.angle_gamma   90.00
#
_symmetry.space_group_name_H-M   'P 1'
#
loop_
_entity.id
_entity.type
_entity.pdbx_description
1 polymer ?
#
loop_
_entity_poly.entity_id
_entity_poly.type
_entity_poly.pdbx_seq_one_letter_code
_entity_poly.pdbx_strand_id
1 'polypeptide(L)'
;MSGNPLHSKISIFLHYSDSAQLDHWDLNMTRLQTNSNIQGHIGELVFEHFCQRNKYAYISLDEIYRTFTPENILRFRFGDRRIPVRIPDDIVDEVRRFSFPINRDDHKPNYVYDFLTVSLMSSFTLTGDRYIQEPYLSKKAFNWIEVKTGKAKLSPAQRNYMKTSGIGVQVFRINTDLPHTFDVTWEPKK
;
A
#
# COMPACT_ATOMS: atom_id res chain seq x y z
N MET A 1 -31.41 18.16 -6.92
CA MET A 1 -30.30 18.74 -6.13
C MET A 1 -29.07 17.88 -6.36
N SER A 2 -28.21 18.26 -7.30
CA SER A 2 -27.02 17.51 -7.72
C SER A 2 -25.80 17.98 -6.93
N GLY A 3 -25.33 17.15 -6.00
CA GLY A 3 -24.10 17.40 -5.26
C GLY A 3 -22.88 17.10 -6.12
N ASN A 4 -22.01 18.10 -6.29
CA ASN A 4 -20.68 17.93 -6.87
C ASN A 4 -19.78 17.13 -5.90
N PRO A 5 -19.01 16.13 -6.37
CA PRO A 5 -17.99 15.51 -5.56
C PRO A 5 -16.77 16.43 -5.46
N LEU A 6 -16.38 16.74 -4.21
CA LEU A 6 -15.15 17.45 -3.87
C LEU A 6 -13.94 16.60 -4.29
N HIS A 7 -13.32 16.95 -5.42
CA HIS A 7 -11.99 16.48 -5.79
C HIS A 7 -10.95 17.19 -4.91
N SER A 8 -10.53 16.56 -3.82
CA SER A 8 -9.35 17.02 -3.07
C SER A 8 -8.08 16.78 -3.89
N LYS A 9 -7.53 17.85 -4.46
CA LYS A 9 -6.17 17.85 -5.02
C LYS A 9 -5.17 17.83 -3.86
N ILE A 10 -4.40 16.75 -3.75
CA ILE A 10 -3.24 16.70 -2.86
C ILE A 10 -2.05 17.30 -3.63
N SER A 11 -1.63 18.49 -3.21
CA SER A 11 -0.37 19.11 -3.68
C SER A 11 0.71 18.84 -2.64
N ILE A 12 1.76 18.12 -3.02
CA ILE A 12 2.95 17.92 -2.18
C ILE A 12 3.93 19.04 -2.54
N PHE A 13 4.14 19.99 -1.64
CA PHE A 13 5.19 21.00 -1.76
C PHE A 13 6.47 20.48 -1.10
N LEU A 14 7.52 20.29 -1.90
CA LEU A 14 8.87 20.08 -1.39
C LEU A 14 9.48 21.48 -1.14
N HIS A 15 9.55 21.88 0.13
CA HIS A 15 10.25 23.10 0.52
C HIS A 15 11.77 22.88 0.43
N TYR A 16 12.42 23.59 -0.48
CA TYR A 16 13.86 23.79 -0.45
C TYR A 16 14.14 25.05 0.39
N SER A 17 14.84 24.91 1.51
CA SER A 17 15.36 26.04 2.27
C SER A 17 16.78 26.36 1.79
N ASP A 18 16.97 27.58 1.29
CA ASP A 18 18.29 28.10 0.97
C ASP A 18 19.08 28.48 2.23
N SER A 19 20.41 28.38 2.06
CA SER A 19 21.52 28.95 2.85
C SER A 19 22.04 28.20 4.09
N ALA A 20 23.19 27.54 3.91
CA ALA A 20 24.36 27.63 4.81
C ALA A 20 25.61 27.14 4.06
N GLN A 21 26.71 27.88 4.20
CA GLN A 21 28.03 27.57 3.67
C GLN A 21 28.45 26.14 4.06
N LEU A 22 28.68 25.28 3.06
CA LEU A 22 29.23 23.95 3.26
C LEU A 22 30.74 24.01 3.03
N ASP A 23 31.49 23.94 4.14
CA ASP A 23 32.89 23.56 4.13
C ASP A 23 33.07 22.24 3.36
N HIS A 24 34.17 22.15 2.61
CA HIS A 24 34.53 21.07 1.71
C HIS A 24 34.44 19.67 2.34
N TRP A 25 33.29 19.03 2.19
CA TRP A 25 33.17 17.58 2.17
C TRP A 25 32.98 17.17 0.72
N ASP A 26 34.00 16.59 0.09
CA ASP A 26 33.86 15.85 -1.17
C ASP A 26 33.00 14.61 -0.88
N LEU A 27 31.69 14.84 -0.69
CA LEU A 27 30.70 13.78 -0.68
C LEU A 27 30.60 13.31 -2.12
N ASN A 28 31.08 12.09 -2.38
CA ASN A 28 30.89 11.40 -3.65
C ASN A 28 29.39 11.25 -3.93
N MET A 29 28.79 12.26 -4.57
CA MET A 29 27.42 12.21 -5.05
C MET A 29 27.33 11.13 -6.12
N THR A 30 26.51 10.11 -5.85
CA THR A 30 26.21 9.06 -6.81
C THR A 30 24.82 9.28 -7.36
N ARG A 31 24.70 9.34 -8.69
CA ARG A 31 23.40 9.40 -9.35
C ARG A 31 22.87 7.98 -9.60
N LEU A 32 21.82 7.60 -8.89
CA LEU A 32 21.14 6.34 -9.09
C LEU A 32 20.08 6.49 -10.17
N GLN A 33 20.10 5.61 -11.17
CA GLN A 33 19.01 5.49 -12.13
C GLN A 33 17.90 4.60 -11.57
N THR A 34 16.66 5.04 -11.73
CA THR A 34 15.48 4.26 -11.35
C THR A 34 15.04 3.37 -12.51
N ASN A 35 14.51 2.20 -12.17
CA ASN A 35 13.82 1.31 -13.10
C ASN A 35 12.35 1.12 -12.67
N SER A 36 11.59 0.35 -13.42
CA SER A 36 10.17 0.08 -13.12
C SER A 36 9.95 -0.53 -11.73
N ASN A 37 10.88 -1.34 -11.23
CA ASN A 37 10.75 -1.96 -9.90
C ASN A 37 10.90 -0.90 -8.80
N ILE A 38 11.90 -0.03 -8.90
CA ILE A 38 12.08 1.09 -7.96
C ILE A 38 10.85 2.00 -7.96
N GLN A 39 10.30 2.30 -9.15
CA GLN A 39 9.07 3.08 -9.25
C GLN A 39 7.87 2.38 -8.61
N GLY A 40 7.75 1.06 -8.76
CA GLY A 40 6.75 0.24 -8.06
C GLY A 40 6.88 0.37 -6.55
N HIS A 41 8.08 0.13 -6.00
CA HIS A 41 8.34 0.23 -4.56
C HIS A 41 8.07 1.63 -4.00
N ILE A 42 8.45 2.69 -4.72
CA ILE A 42 8.10 4.07 -4.31
C ILE A 42 6.58 4.25 -4.28
N GLY A 43 5.87 3.71 -5.28
CA GLY A 43 4.42 3.74 -5.31
C GLY A 43 3.79 3.07 -4.09
N GLU A 44 4.28 1.89 -3.73
CA GLU A 44 3.88 1.18 -2.51
C GLU A 44 4.16 2.01 -1.26
N LEU A 45 5.36 2.58 -1.11
CA LEU A 45 5.71 3.44 0.04
C LEU A 45 4.77 4.64 0.17
N VAL A 46 4.42 5.30 -0.93
CA VAL A 46 3.45 6.40 -0.94
C VAL A 46 2.06 5.90 -0.50
N PHE A 47 1.66 4.70 -0.93
CA PHE A 47 0.42 4.07 -0.50
C PHE A 47 0.43 3.73 1.00
N GLU A 48 1.52 3.17 1.53
CA GLU A 48 1.67 2.88 2.97
C GLU A 48 1.48 4.16 3.81
N HIS A 49 2.09 5.27 3.37
CA HIS A 49 1.94 6.58 4.02
C HIS A 49 0.50 7.11 3.92
N PHE A 50 -0.15 6.93 2.78
CA PHE A 50 -1.56 7.26 2.61
C PHE A 50 -2.44 6.50 3.60
N CYS A 51 -2.22 5.19 3.77
CA CYS A 51 -2.94 4.35 4.72
C CYS A 51 -2.80 4.87 6.16
N GLN A 52 -1.58 5.23 6.59
CA GLN A 52 -1.35 5.77 7.92
C GLN A 52 -2.13 7.06 8.18
N ARG A 53 -2.09 8.01 7.23
CA ARG A 53 -2.81 9.29 7.36
C ARG A 53 -4.32 9.13 7.36
N ASN A 54 -4.84 8.20 6.58
CA ASN A 54 -6.27 7.98 6.40
C ASN A 54 -6.84 6.86 7.28
N LYS A 55 -6.06 6.36 8.25
CA LYS A 55 -6.49 5.33 9.21
C LYS A 55 -6.96 4.04 8.53
N TYR A 56 -6.22 3.59 7.52
CA TYR A 56 -6.35 2.25 6.96
C TYR A 56 -5.20 1.37 7.44
N ALA A 57 -5.50 0.15 7.87
CA ALA A 57 -4.49 -0.89 7.99
C ALA A 57 -4.43 -1.69 6.69
N TYR A 58 -3.27 -2.22 6.33
CA TYR A 58 -3.05 -2.92 5.06
C TYR A 58 -2.17 -4.16 5.24
N ILE A 59 -2.29 -5.14 4.34
CA ILE A 59 -1.43 -6.32 4.28
C ILE A 59 -1.19 -6.68 2.83
N SER A 60 0.05 -7.01 2.45
CA SER A 60 0.37 -7.38 1.06
C SER A 60 -0.11 -8.81 0.77
N LEU A 61 -0.46 -9.10 -0.49
CA LEU A 61 -0.93 -10.44 -0.84
C LEU A 61 0.14 -11.52 -0.63
N ASP A 62 1.42 -11.19 -0.81
CA ASP A 62 2.54 -12.08 -0.44
C ASP A 62 2.56 -12.41 1.06
N GLU A 63 2.34 -11.42 1.92
CA GLU A 63 2.28 -11.64 3.37
C GLU A 63 1.05 -12.47 3.74
N ILE A 64 -0.11 -12.20 3.11
CA ILE A 64 -1.32 -13.03 3.27
C ILE A 64 -1.02 -14.49 2.91
N TYR A 65 -0.44 -14.73 1.73
CA TYR A 65 -0.12 -16.08 1.23
C TYR A 65 0.75 -16.87 2.21
N ARG A 66 1.75 -16.22 2.82
CA ARG A 66 2.70 -16.85 3.74
C ARG A 66 2.17 -17.03 5.17
N THR A 67 1.20 -16.22 5.59
CA THR A 67 0.80 -16.11 7.00
C THR A 67 -0.65 -16.45 7.29
N PHE A 68 -1.46 -16.78 6.28
CA PHE A 68 -2.87 -17.10 6.49
C PHE A 68 -3.04 -18.31 7.42
N THR A 69 -3.65 -18.08 8.59
CA THR A 69 -3.83 -19.15 9.59
C THR A 69 -5.23 -19.79 9.48
N PRO A 70 -5.43 -21.01 10.04
CA PRO A 70 -6.74 -21.64 10.14
C PRO A 70 -7.76 -20.82 10.92
N GLU A 71 -7.32 -19.96 11.85
CA GLU A 71 -8.18 -19.09 12.66
C GLU A 71 -8.71 -17.87 11.89
N ASN A 72 -8.33 -17.71 10.62
CA ASN A 72 -8.68 -16.59 9.75
C ASN A 72 -8.20 -15.24 10.30
N ILE A 73 -7.06 -15.21 10.99
CA ILE A 73 -6.49 -13.97 11.55
C ILE A 73 -5.25 -13.58 10.76
N LEU A 74 -5.24 -12.34 10.27
CA LEU A 74 -4.12 -11.73 9.56
C LEU A 74 -3.59 -10.52 10.34
N ARG A 75 -2.29 -10.25 10.22
CA ARG A 75 -1.63 -9.13 10.92
C ARG A 75 -1.42 -7.95 9.98
N PHE A 76 -2.39 -7.05 9.92
CA PHE A 76 -2.31 -5.87 9.07
C PHE A 76 -1.31 -4.84 9.62
N ARG A 77 -0.57 -4.19 8.73
CA ARG A 77 0.35 -3.08 9.02
C ARG A 77 -0.42 -1.78 9.19
N PHE A 78 -0.04 -0.99 10.19
CA PHE A 78 -0.47 0.39 10.37
C PHE A 78 0.69 1.18 10.99
N GLY A 79 1.51 1.81 10.14
CA GLY A 79 2.83 2.27 10.57
C GLY A 79 3.69 1.11 11.03
N ASP A 80 4.37 1.31 12.15
CA ASP A 80 5.21 0.28 12.77
C ASP A 80 4.40 -0.77 13.54
N ARG A 81 3.09 -0.56 13.70
CA ARG A 81 2.20 -1.47 14.43
C ARG A 81 1.70 -2.59 13.53
N ARG A 82 1.42 -3.75 14.14
CA ARG A 82 0.69 -4.87 13.52
C ARG A 82 -0.64 -5.05 14.25
N ILE A 83 -1.73 -4.92 13.51
CA ILE A 83 -3.09 -5.01 14.01
C ILE A 83 -3.63 -6.40 13.62
N PRO A 84 -3.94 -7.28 14.57
CA PRO A 84 -4.59 -8.54 14.26
C PRO A 84 -6.02 -8.28 13.79
N VAL A 85 -6.39 -8.83 12.64
CA VAL A 85 -7.70 -8.69 12.03
C VAL A 85 -8.24 -10.08 11.72
N ARG A 86 -9.37 -10.43 12.33
CA ARG A 86 -10.12 -11.63 11.98
C ARG A 86 -10.92 -11.35 10.71
N ILE A 87 -10.60 -12.09 9.65
CA ILE A 87 -11.28 -12.01 8.37
C ILE A 87 -12.68 -12.63 8.52
N PRO A 88 -13.75 -11.91 8.12
CA PRO A 88 -15.11 -12.44 8.12
C PRO A 88 -15.24 -13.72 7.28
N ASP A 89 -16.05 -14.66 7.77
CA ASP A 89 -16.23 -15.97 7.13
C ASP A 89 -16.83 -15.86 5.72
N ASP A 90 -17.60 -14.80 5.42
CA ASP A 90 -18.20 -14.56 4.11
C ASP A 90 -17.21 -14.11 3.03
N ILE A 91 -15.98 -13.72 3.42
CA ILE A 91 -14.93 -13.32 2.48
C ILE A 91 -13.63 -14.12 2.59
N VAL A 92 -13.53 -15.02 3.57
CA VAL A 92 -12.29 -15.76 3.85
C VAL A 92 -11.79 -16.53 2.62
N ASP A 93 -12.68 -17.18 1.89
CA ASP A 93 -12.34 -17.98 0.70
C ASP A 93 -11.87 -17.10 -0.46
N GLU A 94 -12.45 -15.90 -0.59
CA GLU A 94 -11.98 -14.93 -1.57
C GLU A 94 -10.58 -14.43 -1.22
N VAL A 95 -10.32 -14.10 0.04
CA VAL A 95 -9.00 -13.64 0.49
C VAL A 95 -7.95 -14.71 0.23
N ARG A 96 -8.23 -15.97 0.59
CA ARG A 96 -7.34 -17.10 0.30
C ARG A 96 -7.09 -17.25 -1.19
N ARG A 97 -8.16 -17.26 -2.01
CA ARG A 97 -8.07 -17.44 -3.45
C ARG A 97 -7.22 -16.37 -4.13
N PHE A 98 -7.44 -15.10 -3.81
CA PHE A 98 -6.74 -14.00 -4.47
C PHE A 98 -5.34 -13.76 -3.93
N SER A 99 -5.06 -14.17 -2.69
CA SER A 99 -3.69 -14.20 -2.17
C SER A 99 -2.82 -15.28 -2.81
N PHE A 100 -3.38 -16.24 -3.53
CA PHE A 100 -2.57 -17.23 -4.22
C PHE A 100 -1.91 -16.61 -5.46
N PRO A 101 -0.59 -16.74 -5.65
CA PRO A 101 0.09 -16.08 -6.76
C PRO A 101 -0.32 -16.66 -8.11
N ILE A 102 -0.53 -15.78 -9.09
CA ILE A 102 -0.84 -16.12 -10.50
C ILE A 102 0.33 -16.87 -11.14
N ASN A 103 1.56 -16.46 -10.81
CA ASN A 103 2.79 -17.16 -11.19
C ASN A 103 3.51 -17.65 -9.94
N ARG A 104 3.87 -18.94 -9.91
CA ARG A 104 4.60 -19.58 -8.80
C ARG A 104 6.11 -19.53 -8.95
N ASP A 105 6.63 -18.53 -9.66
CA ASP A 105 8.07 -18.26 -9.63
C ASP A 105 8.42 -17.76 -8.24
N ASP A 106 9.06 -18.60 -7.43
CA ASP A 106 9.41 -18.31 -6.04
C ASP A 106 10.31 -17.05 -5.91
N HIS A 107 10.99 -16.65 -6.99
CA HIS A 107 11.81 -15.44 -6.99
C HIS A 107 11.01 -14.17 -7.32
N LYS A 108 9.87 -14.29 -8.01
CA LYS A 108 9.00 -13.17 -8.43
C LYS A 108 7.54 -13.60 -8.53
N PRO A 109 6.88 -13.89 -7.39
CA PRO A 109 5.47 -14.22 -7.40
C PRO A 109 4.67 -13.00 -7.87
N ASN A 110 3.72 -13.23 -8.78
CA ASN A 110 2.83 -12.20 -9.28
C ASN A 110 1.45 -12.37 -8.67
N TYR A 111 0.93 -11.33 -8.04
CA TYR A 111 -0.40 -11.34 -7.43
C TYR A 111 -1.39 -10.54 -8.28
N VAL A 112 -2.68 -10.76 -8.01
CA VAL A 112 -3.77 -10.06 -8.71
C VAL A 112 -3.85 -8.59 -8.29
N TYR A 113 -3.57 -8.34 -7.01
CA TYR A 113 -3.58 -7.05 -6.34
C TYR A 113 -2.31 -6.90 -5.50
N ASP A 114 -2.01 -5.68 -5.07
CA ASP A 114 -0.85 -5.43 -4.22
C ASP A 114 -1.20 -5.63 -2.73
N PHE A 115 -2.37 -5.11 -2.31
CA PHE A 115 -2.76 -5.11 -0.90
C PHE A 115 -4.23 -5.46 -0.66
N LEU A 116 -4.51 -5.98 0.54
CA LEU A 116 -5.83 -5.92 1.18
C LEU A 116 -5.80 -4.83 2.25
N THR A 117 -6.81 -3.96 2.27
CA THR A 117 -6.96 -2.91 3.27
C THR A 117 -8.19 -3.09 4.12
N VAL A 118 -8.17 -2.50 5.32
CA VAL A 118 -9.33 -2.39 6.20
C VAL A 118 -9.36 -1.00 6.86
N SER A 119 -10.56 -0.40 6.93
CA SER A 119 -10.77 0.88 7.62
C SER A 119 -10.69 0.71 9.13
N LEU A 120 -9.83 1.49 9.81
CA LEU A 120 -9.76 1.47 11.27
C LEU A 120 -10.83 2.33 11.93
N MET A 121 -11.24 3.44 11.30
CA MET A 121 -12.17 4.41 11.90
C MET A 121 -13.57 3.84 12.18
N SER A 122 -14.04 2.95 11.31
CA SER A 122 -15.41 2.44 11.34
C SER A 122 -15.52 1.04 11.93
N SER A 123 -14.40 0.37 12.19
CA SER A 123 -14.37 -1.08 12.40
C SER A 123 -13.52 -1.49 13.59
N PHE A 124 -12.90 -0.52 14.27
CA PHE A 124 -12.08 -0.74 15.44
C PHE A 124 -12.30 0.36 16.46
N THR A 125 -12.28 -0.02 17.74
CA THR A 125 -12.22 0.91 18.86
C THR A 125 -10.76 1.02 19.33
N LEU A 126 -10.27 2.25 19.51
CA LEU A 126 -8.94 2.50 20.08
C LEU A 126 -9.05 2.53 21.61
N THR A 127 -8.51 1.52 22.28
CA THR A 127 -8.45 1.44 23.75
C THR A 127 -7.00 1.54 24.19
N GLY A 128 -6.62 2.70 24.74
CA GLY A 128 -5.22 3.04 24.97
C GLY A 128 -4.45 3.05 23.65
N ASP A 129 -3.41 2.22 23.56
CA ASP A 129 -2.58 2.07 22.35
C ASP A 129 -2.99 0.92 21.42
N ARG A 130 -4.11 0.24 21.71
CA ARG A 130 -4.52 -0.96 20.98
C ARG A 130 -5.80 -0.72 20.18
N TYR A 131 -5.75 -1.09 18.90
CA TYR A 131 -6.94 -1.22 18.08
C TYR A 131 -7.62 -2.56 18.40
N ILE A 132 -8.85 -2.50 18.89
CA ILE A 132 -9.69 -3.65 19.18
C ILE A 132 -10.74 -3.75 18.09
N GLN A 133 -10.79 -4.88 17.41
CA GLN A 133 -11.74 -5.12 16.34
C GLN A 133 -13.17 -5.19 16.90
N GLU A 134 -14.11 -4.53 16.21
CA GLU A 134 -15.53 -4.70 16.54
C GLU A 134 -16.01 -6.14 16.30
N PRO A 135 -17.01 -6.65 17.04
CA PRO A 135 -17.45 -8.05 16.96
C PRO A 135 -17.87 -8.49 15.55
N TYR A 136 -18.33 -7.55 14.72
CA TYR A 136 -18.81 -7.80 13.37
C TYR A 136 -18.16 -6.84 12.37
N LEU A 137 -17.09 -7.29 11.71
CA LEU A 137 -16.62 -6.60 10.50
C LEU A 137 -17.45 -7.04 9.30
N SER A 138 -18.06 -6.08 8.62
CA SER A 138 -18.64 -6.33 7.30
C SER A 138 -17.54 -6.41 6.25
N LYS A 139 -17.76 -7.23 5.20
CA LYS A 139 -16.93 -7.19 3.99
C LYS A 139 -16.72 -5.80 3.38
N LYS A 140 -17.67 -4.88 3.59
CA LYS A 140 -17.57 -3.48 3.13
C LYS A 140 -16.43 -2.70 3.79
N ALA A 141 -15.90 -3.17 4.92
CA ALA A 141 -14.75 -2.59 5.56
C ALA A 141 -13.44 -2.87 4.81
N PHE A 142 -13.44 -3.86 3.90
CA PHE A 142 -12.27 -4.32 3.19
C PHE A 142 -12.23 -3.81 1.74
N ASN A 143 -11.02 -3.54 1.25
CA ASN A 143 -10.80 -3.29 -0.18
C ASN A 143 -9.50 -3.94 -0.66
N TRP A 144 -9.57 -4.60 -1.80
CA TRP A 144 -8.39 -4.93 -2.60
C TRP A 144 -7.85 -3.66 -3.24
N ILE A 145 -6.54 -3.47 -3.17
CA ILE A 145 -5.85 -2.31 -3.71
C ILE A 145 -4.81 -2.75 -4.73
N GLU A 146 -4.87 -2.10 -5.90
CA GLU A 146 -3.79 -2.10 -6.88
C GLU A 146 -3.17 -0.71 -6.95
N VAL A 147 -1.86 -0.61 -6.78
CA VAL A 147 -1.07 0.61 -6.87
C VAL A 147 -0.57 0.79 -8.30
N LYS A 148 -0.83 1.97 -8.87
CA LYS A 148 -0.32 2.34 -10.20
C LYS A 148 0.34 3.72 -10.17
N THR A 149 1.56 3.78 -10.70
CA THR A 149 2.34 5.00 -10.85
C THR A 149 2.27 5.53 -12.29
N GLY A 150 2.27 6.86 -12.44
CA GLY A 150 2.24 7.54 -13.73
C GLY A 150 1.13 7.04 -14.67
N LYS A 151 1.52 6.66 -15.88
CA LYS A 151 0.62 6.18 -16.95
C LYS A 151 0.36 4.67 -16.91
N ALA A 152 0.82 3.96 -15.88
CA ALA A 152 0.63 2.51 -15.78
C ALA A 152 -0.88 2.16 -15.78
N LYS A 153 -1.25 1.23 -16.63
CA LYS A 153 -2.62 0.73 -16.77
C LYS A 153 -2.76 -0.62 -16.09
N LEU A 154 -3.99 -0.96 -15.71
CA LEU A 154 -4.32 -2.33 -15.31
C LEU A 154 -4.10 -3.29 -16.48
N SER A 155 -3.63 -4.49 -16.20
CA SER A 155 -3.60 -5.56 -17.19
C SER A 155 -5.03 -6.05 -17.49
N PRO A 156 -5.28 -6.69 -18.66
CA PRO A 156 -6.56 -7.34 -18.93
C PRO A 156 -6.95 -8.37 -17.86
N ALA A 157 -5.98 -9.13 -17.35
CA ALA A 157 -6.19 -10.09 -16.28
C ALA A 157 -6.68 -9.39 -14.99
N GLN A 158 -6.00 -8.32 -14.57
CA GLN A 158 -6.41 -7.52 -13.41
C GLN A 158 -7.84 -7.00 -13.57
N ARG A 159 -8.18 -6.44 -14.74
CA ARG A 159 -9.56 -5.99 -15.02
C ARG A 159 -10.60 -7.11 -14.94
N ASN A 160 -10.25 -8.33 -15.32
CA ASN A 160 -11.16 -9.47 -15.23
C ASN A 160 -11.33 -9.92 -13.78
N TYR A 161 -10.26 -9.98 -12.99
CA TYR A 161 -10.35 -10.31 -11.57
C TYR A 161 -11.14 -9.27 -10.76
N MET A 162 -11.06 -7.99 -11.13
CA MET A 162 -11.87 -6.94 -10.50
C MET A 162 -13.38 -7.20 -10.61
N LYS A 163 -13.84 -7.88 -11.67
CA LYS A 163 -15.26 -8.15 -11.90
C LYS A 163 -15.80 -9.32 -11.07
N THR A 164 -14.92 -10.16 -10.54
CA THR A 164 -15.30 -11.40 -9.82
C THR A 164 -15.12 -11.30 -8.31
N SER A 165 -14.74 -10.11 -7.83
CA SER A 165 -14.48 -9.79 -6.42
C SER A 165 -15.79 -9.46 -5.69
N GLY A 166 -16.03 -10.12 -4.57
CA GLY A 166 -17.09 -9.79 -3.62
C GLY A 166 -16.66 -8.72 -2.61
N ILE A 167 -15.36 -8.53 -2.40
CA ILE A 167 -14.75 -7.39 -1.71
C ILE A 167 -14.61 -6.21 -2.68
N GLY A 168 -14.70 -4.98 -2.18
CA GLY A 168 -14.46 -3.78 -2.99
C GLY A 168 -13.05 -3.77 -3.60
N VAL A 169 -12.91 -3.23 -4.81
CA VAL A 169 -11.60 -3.10 -5.46
C VAL A 169 -11.33 -1.65 -5.82
N GLN A 170 -10.15 -1.14 -5.48
CA GLN A 170 -9.73 0.22 -5.79
C GLN A 170 -8.35 0.23 -6.43
N VAL A 171 -8.15 1.22 -7.31
CA VAL A 171 -6.83 1.50 -7.88
C VAL A 171 -6.29 2.75 -7.20
N PHE A 172 -5.22 2.60 -6.43
CA PHE A 172 -4.49 3.72 -5.88
C PHE A 172 -3.55 4.28 -6.95
N ARG A 173 -3.89 5.45 -7.50
CA ARG A 173 -3.13 6.06 -8.61
C ARG A 173 -2.32 7.26 -8.14
N ILE A 174 -1.02 7.20 -8.41
CA ILE A 174 -0.12 8.33 -8.26
C ILE A 174 0.00 9.01 -9.62
N ASN A 175 -0.67 10.16 -9.78
CA ASN A 175 -0.80 10.89 -11.04
C ASN A 175 0.45 11.70 -11.44
N THR A 176 1.62 11.39 -10.86
CA THR A 176 2.89 12.04 -11.19
C THR A 176 3.89 11.00 -11.66
N ASP A 177 4.74 11.41 -12.60
CA ASP A 177 5.88 10.60 -13.00
C ASP A 177 6.93 10.69 -11.89
N LEU A 178 7.28 9.54 -11.33
CA LEU A 178 8.33 9.47 -10.32
C LEU A 178 9.68 9.81 -10.98
N PRO A 179 10.59 10.49 -10.25
CA PRO A 179 11.86 10.90 -10.80
C PRO A 179 12.64 9.71 -11.35
N HIS A 180 13.25 9.89 -12.52
CA HIS A 180 14.03 8.83 -13.16
C HIS A 180 15.40 8.62 -12.52
N THR A 181 15.85 9.58 -11.71
CA THR A 181 17.14 9.54 -11.01
C THR A 181 17.03 10.09 -9.61
N PHE A 182 17.84 9.57 -8.69
CA PHE A 182 18.06 10.14 -7.36
C PHE A 182 19.55 10.43 -7.18
N ASP A 183 19.89 11.61 -6.69
CA ASP A 183 21.24 11.92 -6.26
C ASP A 183 21.36 11.50 -4.79
N VAL A 184 22.31 10.60 -4.50
CA VAL A 184 22.53 10.08 -3.14
C VAL A 184 23.95 10.35 -2.67
N THR A 185 24.07 10.70 -1.40
CA THR A 185 25.33 10.81 -0.67
C THR A 185 25.37 9.76 0.42
N TRP A 186 26.57 9.26 0.74
CA TRP A 186 26.79 8.30 1.81
C TRP A 186 27.89 8.84 2.72
N GLU A 187 27.61 8.92 4.02
CA GLU A 187 28.60 9.35 5.00
C GLU A 187 29.39 8.13 5.49
N PRO A 188 30.73 8.19 5.56
CA PRO A 188 31.51 7.12 6.16
C PRO A 188 31.13 6.94 7.64
N LYS A 189 31.07 5.68 8.10
CA LYS A 189 30.92 5.37 9.53
C LYS A 189 32.04 6.04 10.32
N LYS A 190 31.67 6.84 11.33
CA LYS A 190 32.58 7.34 12.35
C LYS A 190 33.05 6.22 13.27
#